data_AF-A0A1L3N277-F1
#
_entry.id   AF-A0A1L3N277-F1
#
_cell.length_a   1.000
_cell.length_b   1.000
_cell.length_c   1.000
_cell.angle_alpha   90.00
_cell.angle_beta   90.00
_cell.angle_gamma   90.00
#
_symmetry.space_group_name_H-M   'P 1'
#
loop_
_entity.id
_entity.type
_entity.pdbx_description
1 polymer ?
#
loop_
_entity_poly.entity_id
_entity_poly.type
_entity_poly.pdbx_seq_one_letter_code
_entity_poly.pdbx_strand_id
1 'polypeptide(L)'
;VRHMANGYGTLMAVLSDESNVPMLNESLERHFWHSHKAIDALTGWQAEYGAKVRPWSFRDQWNEWVIDDFVGGYLDRLGEFGITPPRFLGAAAKDVEWSHHTMGQVLSAIWPLNFWRSDAMGATDYEWFENKYPGW
;
A
#
# COMPACT_ATOMS: atom_id res chain seq x y z
N VAL A 1 15.77 -5.61 -8.98
CA VAL A 1 15.60 -6.80 -9.86
C VAL A 1 15.97 -8.13 -9.18
N ARG A 2 17.19 -8.33 -8.65
CA ARG A 2 17.59 -9.62 -8.05
C ARG A 2 16.68 -10.12 -6.92
N HIS A 3 16.24 -9.24 -6.02
CA HIS A 3 15.35 -9.64 -4.92
C HIS A 3 13.94 -10.03 -5.40
N MET A 4 13.39 -9.35 -6.40
CA MET A 4 12.12 -9.72 -7.01
C MET A 4 12.22 -11.05 -7.75
N ALA A 5 13.33 -11.28 -8.48
CA ALA A 5 13.59 -12.56 -9.14
C ALA A 5 13.70 -13.72 -8.14
N ASN A 6 14.31 -13.49 -6.97
CA ASN A 6 14.33 -14.50 -5.90
C ASN A 6 12.92 -14.80 -5.39
N GLY A 7 12.08 -13.78 -5.17
CA GLY A 7 10.68 -13.96 -4.75
C GLY A 7 9.87 -14.77 -5.77
N TYR A 8 10.00 -14.44 -7.06
CA TYR A 8 9.39 -15.19 -8.15
C TYR A 8 9.90 -16.64 -8.20
N GLY A 9 11.21 -16.85 -8.11
CA GLY A 9 11.81 -18.19 -8.09
C GLY A 9 11.30 -19.05 -6.92
N THR A 10 11.14 -18.45 -5.73
CA THR A 10 10.53 -19.12 -4.57
C THR A 10 9.08 -19.51 -4.85
N LEU A 11 8.26 -18.64 -5.42
CA LEU A 11 6.87 -18.97 -5.75
C LEU A 11 6.80 -20.10 -6.77
N MET A 12 7.59 -20.04 -7.84
CA MET A 12 7.63 -21.11 -8.85
C MET A 12 8.09 -22.45 -8.26
N ALA A 13 9.03 -22.44 -7.33
CA ALA A 13 9.48 -23.66 -6.64
C ALA A 13 8.39 -24.27 -5.73
N VAL A 14 7.53 -23.44 -5.11
CA VAL A 14 6.42 -23.94 -4.29
C VAL A 14 5.23 -24.37 -5.16
N LEU A 15 4.99 -23.66 -6.26
CA LEU A 15 3.93 -23.96 -7.23
C LEU A 15 4.19 -25.20 -8.08
N SER A 16 5.39 -25.79 -8.04
CA SER A 16 5.64 -27.07 -8.70
C SER A 16 4.85 -28.23 -8.09
N ASP A 17 4.29 -28.04 -6.88
CA ASP A 17 3.34 -28.94 -6.24
C ASP A 17 2.00 -28.22 -6.06
N GLU A 18 1.01 -28.62 -6.87
CA GLU A 18 -0.33 -28.02 -6.90
C GLU A 18 -1.07 -28.11 -5.56
N SER A 19 -0.71 -29.07 -4.68
CA SER A 19 -1.32 -29.18 -3.36
C SER A 19 -1.02 -27.99 -2.45
N ASN A 20 0.01 -27.19 -2.78
CA ASN A 20 0.37 -25.97 -2.06
C ASN A 20 -0.53 -24.77 -2.40
N VAL A 21 -1.25 -24.79 -3.52
CA VAL A 21 -2.02 -23.63 -4.03
C VAL A 21 -3.00 -23.06 -2.99
N PRO A 22 -3.78 -23.86 -2.23
CA PRO A 22 -4.68 -23.32 -1.22
C PRO A 22 -3.93 -22.57 -0.09
N MET A 23 -2.87 -23.19 0.45
CA MET A 23 -2.06 -22.58 1.51
C MET A 23 -1.29 -21.35 1.02
N LEU A 24 -0.87 -21.34 -0.24
CA LEU A 24 -0.15 -20.22 -0.83
C LEU A 24 -1.08 -19.02 -1.01
N ASN A 25 -2.30 -19.20 -1.53
CA ASN A 25 -3.29 -18.13 -1.61
C ASN A 25 -3.63 -17.56 -0.22
N GLU A 26 -3.80 -18.40 0.81
CA GLU A 26 -4.01 -17.93 2.19
C GLU A 26 -2.80 -17.13 2.72
N SER A 27 -1.59 -17.60 2.42
CA SER A 27 -0.37 -16.92 2.82
C SER A 27 -0.21 -15.58 2.12
N LEU A 28 -0.48 -15.50 0.81
CA LEU A 28 -0.45 -14.27 0.04
C LEU A 28 -1.47 -13.27 0.56
N GLU A 29 -2.71 -13.70 0.83
CA GLU A 29 -3.76 -12.87 1.42
C GLU A 29 -3.31 -12.26 2.75
N ARG A 30 -2.80 -13.08 3.67
CA ARG A 30 -2.36 -12.63 4.99
C ARG A 30 -1.21 -11.63 4.89
N HIS A 31 -0.21 -11.91 4.05
CA HIS A 31 0.94 -11.02 3.90
C HIS A 31 0.56 -9.72 3.20
N PHE A 32 -0.28 -9.78 2.16
CA PHE A 32 -0.85 -8.59 1.51
C PHE A 32 -1.53 -7.69 2.55
N TRP A 33 -2.41 -8.25 3.37
CA TRP A 33 -3.15 -7.47 4.37
C TRP A 33 -2.24 -6.86 5.45
N HIS A 34 -1.28 -7.63 5.96
CA HIS A 34 -0.30 -7.11 6.93
C HIS A 34 0.55 -5.99 6.33
N SER A 35 1.03 -6.16 5.11
CA SER A 35 1.79 -5.12 4.39
C SER A 35 0.94 -3.88 4.19
N HIS A 36 -0.29 -4.02 3.71
CA HIS A 36 -1.22 -2.90 3.54
C HIS A 36 -1.43 -2.12 4.84
N LYS A 37 -1.83 -2.79 5.94
CA LYS A 37 -2.13 -2.11 7.20
C LYS A 37 -0.91 -1.46 7.85
N ALA A 38 0.29 -2.03 7.67
CA ALA A 38 1.50 -1.51 8.29
C ALA A 38 2.20 -0.44 7.44
N ILE A 39 2.31 -0.66 6.14
CA ILE A 39 3.16 0.13 5.25
C ILE A 39 2.38 1.25 4.59
N ASP A 40 1.19 1.00 4.06
CA ASP A 40 0.49 1.99 3.23
C ASP A 40 0.17 3.27 4.01
N ALA A 41 -0.34 3.13 5.24
CA ALA A 41 -0.66 4.29 6.07
C ALA A 41 0.58 5.13 6.40
N LEU A 42 1.74 4.48 6.63
CA LEU A 42 2.98 5.17 6.95
C LEU A 42 3.62 5.80 5.70
N THR A 43 3.62 5.09 4.57
CA THR A 43 4.14 5.58 3.29
C THR A 43 3.31 6.75 2.78
N GLY A 44 1.98 6.67 2.82
CA GLY A 44 1.10 7.78 2.46
C GLY A 44 1.28 8.98 3.38
N TRP A 45 1.41 8.75 4.69
CA TRP A 45 1.67 9.83 5.63
C TRP A 45 3.00 10.53 5.31
N GLN A 46 4.07 9.76 5.09
CA GLN A 46 5.38 10.32 4.79
C GLN A 46 5.38 11.08 3.46
N ALA A 47 4.72 10.54 2.43
CA ALA A 47 4.67 11.13 1.11
C ALA A 47 3.87 12.44 1.08
N GLU A 48 2.81 12.57 1.88
CA GLU A 48 1.92 13.72 1.81
C GLU A 48 2.06 14.70 2.98
N TYR A 49 2.28 14.23 4.21
CA TYR A 49 2.46 15.10 5.37
C TYR A 49 3.93 15.37 5.67
N GLY A 50 4.81 14.45 5.28
CA GLY A 50 6.27 14.61 5.43
C GLY A 50 6.92 15.44 4.32
N ALA A 51 6.24 15.63 3.18
CA ALA A 51 6.76 16.37 2.03
C ALA A 51 6.13 17.77 1.91
N LYS A 52 6.91 18.74 1.40
CA LYS A 52 6.40 20.07 1.03
C LYS A 52 5.92 20.15 -0.41
N VAL A 53 6.55 19.40 -1.31
CA VAL A 53 6.18 19.32 -2.72
C VAL A 53 5.68 17.91 -2.99
N ARG A 54 4.42 17.80 -3.39
CA ARG A 54 3.71 16.53 -3.58
C ARG A 54 3.45 16.31 -5.07
N PRO A 55 4.23 15.48 -5.76
CA PRO A 55 4.05 15.24 -7.19
C PRO A 55 2.78 14.42 -7.52
N TRP A 56 2.28 13.65 -6.57
CA TRP A 56 1.13 12.75 -6.70
C TRP A 56 0.40 12.61 -5.38
N SER A 57 -0.86 12.14 -5.43
CA SER A 57 -1.57 11.67 -4.24
C SER A 57 -1.22 10.21 -3.99
N PHE A 58 -1.10 9.81 -2.73
CA PHE A 58 -0.80 8.45 -2.34
C PHE A 58 -1.89 7.49 -2.80
N ARG A 59 -3.17 7.88 -2.79
CA ARG A 59 -4.25 7.05 -3.36
C ARG A 59 -4.00 6.73 -4.83
N ASP A 60 -3.69 7.73 -5.64
CA ASP A 60 -3.46 7.54 -7.08
C ASP A 60 -2.21 6.68 -7.30
N GLN A 61 -1.14 6.94 -6.54
CA GLN A 61 0.11 6.20 -6.64
C GLN A 61 -0.02 4.74 -6.17
N TRP A 62 -0.84 4.50 -5.13
CA TRP A 62 -1.14 3.17 -4.64
C TRP A 62 -1.91 2.35 -5.67
N ASN A 63 -2.87 2.97 -6.39
CA ASN A 63 -3.57 2.28 -7.48
C ASN A 63 -2.58 1.82 -8.56
N GLU A 64 -1.67 2.69 -9.00
CA GLU A 64 -0.64 2.31 -9.97
C GLU A 64 0.25 1.16 -9.45
N TRP A 65 0.83 1.32 -8.25
CA TRP A 65 1.79 0.33 -7.74
C TRP A 65 1.16 -1.01 -7.33
N VAL A 66 -0.04 -0.98 -6.77
CA VAL A 66 -0.66 -2.17 -6.17
C VAL A 66 -1.67 -2.79 -7.12
N ILE A 67 -2.58 -2.00 -7.69
CA ILE A 67 -3.61 -2.54 -8.58
C ILE A 67 -3.02 -2.84 -9.95
N ASP A 68 -2.38 -1.86 -10.59
CA ASP A 68 -1.94 -2.03 -11.97
C ASP A 68 -0.66 -2.88 -12.04
N ASP A 69 0.36 -2.54 -11.25
CA ASP A 69 1.67 -3.19 -11.35
C ASP A 69 1.74 -4.52 -10.60
N PHE A 70 1.39 -4.55 -9.31
CA PHE A 70 1.52 -5.76 -8.50
C PHE A 70 0.42 -6.79 -8.80
N VAL A 71 -0.85 -6.38 -8.81
CA VAL A 71 -1.96 -7.30 -9.09
C VAL A 71 -2.04 -7.59 -10.59
N GLY A 72 -2.30 -6.58 -11.42
CA GLY A 72 -2.47 -6.74 -12.87
C GLY A 72 -1.19 -7.15 -13.60
N GLY A 73 -0.04 -6.61 -13.18
CA GLY A 73 1.24 -6.86 -13.84
C GLY A 73 1.92 -8.14 -13.40
N TYR A 74 1.81 -8.53 -12.12
CA TYR A 74 2.56 -9.63 -11.54
C TYR A 74 1.69 -10.82 -11.09
N LEU A 75 0.69 -10.62 -10.23
CA LEU A 75 -0.13 -11.73 -9.72
C LEU A 75 -1.01 -12.37 -10.80
N ASP A 76 -1.58 -11.58 -11.71
CA ASP A 76 -2.42 -12.11 -12.80
C ASP A 76 -1.68 -13.10 -13.69
N ARG A 77 -0.36 -12.92 -13.88
CA ARG A 77 0.48 -13.88 -14.62
C ARG A 77 0.64 -15.22 -13.93
N LEU A 78 0.38 -15.28 -12.62
CA LEU A 78 0.39 -16.52 -11.84
C LEU A 78 -0.98 -17.21 -11.82
N GLY A 79 -1.99 -16.62 -12.47
CA GLY A 79 -3.35 -17.17 -12.52
C GLY A 79 -3.44 -18.56 -13.13
N GLU A 80 -2.57 -18.89 -14.09
CA GLU A 80 -2.50 -20.25 -14.67
C GLU A 80 -2.11 -21.33 -13.65
N PHE A 81 -1.47 -20.95 -12.55
CA PHE A 81 -1.09 -21.83 -11.44
C PHE A 81 -2.10 -21.82 -10.29
N GLY A 82 -3.28 -21.22 -10.48
CA GLY A 82 -4.33 -21.15 -9.46
C GLY A 82 -4.10 -20.09 -8.38
N ILE A 83 -3.16 -19.16 -8.58
CA ILE A 83 -3.03 -17.96 -7.74
C ILE A 83 -4.14 -16.97 -8.09
N THR A 84 -4.75 -16.38 -7.07
CA THR A 84 -5.83 -15.40 -7.21
C THR A 84 -5.45 -14.08 -6.56
N PRO A 85 -5.97 -12.94 -7.04
CA PRO A 85 -5.80 -11.67 -6.35
C PRO A 85 -6.26 -11.74 -4.89
N PRO A 86 -5.63 -10.98 -3.98
CA PRO A 86 -6.04 -10.94 -2.58
C PRO A 86 -7.53 -10.63 -2.43
N ARG A 87 -8.25 -11.43 -1.65
CA ARG A 87 -9.68 -11.31 -1.43
C ARG A 87 -10.05 -9.95 -0.84
N PHE A 88 -9.23 -9.40 0.05
CA PHE A 88 -9.45 -8.07 0.64
C PHE A 88 -8.84 -6.91 -0.15
N LEU A 89 -8.38 -7.11 -1.39
CA LEU A 89 -7.82 -6.04 -2.23
C LEU A 89 -8.75 -4.83 -2.36
N GLY A 90 -10.05 -5.07 -2.61
CA GLY A 90 -11.03 -3.98 -2.71
C GLY A 90 -11.30 -3.26 -1.39
N ALA A 91 -11.06 -3.91 -0.24
CA ALA A 91 -11.13 -3.26 1.06
C ALA A 91 -9.88 -2.40 1.30
N ALA A 92 -8.69 -2.90 0.91
CA ALA A 92 -7.45 -2.15 0.97
C ALA A 92 -7.52 -0.88 0.11
N ALA A 93 -8.02 -0.99 -1.13
CA ALA A 93 -8.20 0.15 -2.04
C ALA A 93 -9.11 1.24 -1.48
N LYS A 94 -10.13 0.86 -0.69
CA LYS A 94 -10.99 1.83 0.02
C LYS A 94 -10.32 2.41 1.25
N ASP A 95 -9.56 1.61 1.99
CA ASP A 95 -8.87 2.05 3.20
C ASP A 95 -7.76 3.07 2.89
N VAL A 96 -7.00 2.89 1.80
CA VAL A 96 -5.91 3.81 1.44
C VAL A 96 -6.37 5.22 1.10
N GLU A 97 -7.65 5.42 0.79
CA GLU A 97 -8.23 6.74 0.59
C GLU A 97 -8.09 7.61 1.85
N TRP A 98 -8.16 7.02 3.06
CA TRP A 98 -8.21 7.79 4.32
C TRP A 98 -7.24 7.34 5.41
N SER A 99 -6.68 6.12 5.33
CA SER A 99 -5.91 5.52 6.41
C SER A 99 -4.64 6.32 6.76
N HIS A 100 -3.97 6.87 5.75
CA HIS A 100 -2.77 7.67 5.93
C HIS A 100 -3.07 9.08 6.48
N HIS A 101 -4.24 9.66 6.17
CA HIS A 101 -4.70 10.90 6.80
C HIS A 101 -5.01 10.68 8.29
N THR A 102 -5.66 9.57 8.62
CA THR A 102 -5.88 9.15 10.01
C THR A 102 -4.56 8.98 10.76
N MET A 103 -3.57 8.35 10.11
CA MET A 103 -2.21 8.25 10.66
C MET A 103 -1.57 9.62 10.87
N GLY A 104 -1.75 10.57 9.95
CA GLY A 104 -1.28 11.95 10.10
C GLY A 104 -1.87 12.67 11.31
N GLN A 105 -3.16 12.48 11.59
CA GLN A 105 -3.80 13.02 12.79
C GLN A 105 -3.20 12.41 14.06
N VAL A 106 -3.05 11.09 14.11
CA VAL A 106 -2.47 10.38 15.26
C VAL A 106 -1.04 10.84 15.50
N LEU A 107 -0.17 10.82 14.49
CA LEU A 107 1.24 11.19 14.61
C LEU A 107 1.43 12.67 14.97
N SER A 108 0.51 13.54 14.54
CA SER A 108 0.50 14.94 14.97
C SER A 108 0.05 15.10 16.43
N ALA A 109 -0.94 14.33 16.88
CA ALA A 109 -1.41 14.37 18.26
C ALA A 109 -0.36 13.84 19.26
N ILE A 110 0.41 12.83 18.86
CA ILE A 110 1.45 12.22 19.70
C ILE A 110 2.85 12.76 19.41
N TRP A 111 2.98 13.92 18.75
CA TRP A 111 4.27 14.46 18.33
C TRP A 111 5.39 14.47 19.38
N PRO A 112 5.16 14.65 20.70
CA PRO A 112 6.22 14.61 21.70
C PRO A 112 6.87 13.23 21.86
N LEU A 113 6.21 12.16 21.39
CA LEU A 113 6.72 10.78 21.42
C LEU A 113 7.52 10.41 20.17
N ASN A 114 7.45 11.23 19.12
CA ASN A 114 8.13 10.97 17.86
C ASN A 114 9.60 11.39 17.95
N PHE A 115 10.48 10.68 17.22
CA PHE A 115 11.89 11.04 17.09
C PHE A 115 12.16 11.94 15.87
N TRP A 116 11.12 12.47 15.23
CA TRP A 116 11.18 13.38 14.09
C TRP A 116 10.34 14.63 14.35
N ARG A 117 10.58 15.67 13.54
CA ARG A 117 9.79 16.91 13.57
C ARG A 117 8.76 16.88 12.45
N SER A 118 7.60 17.47 12.73
CA SER A 118 6.56 17.71 11.73
C SER A 118 6.23 19.20 11.76
N ASP A 119 6.17 19.81 10.58
CA ASP A 119 5.71 21.20 10.48
C ASP A 119 4.19 21.25 10.53
N ALA A 120 3.64 22.36 11.04
CA ALA A 120 2.23 22.64 10.87
C ALA A 120 1.90 22.84 9.38
N MET A 121 0.72 22.37 8.96
CA MET A 121 0.21 22.59 7.61
C MET A 121 -0.14 24.06 7.37
N GLY A 122 0.18 24.56 6.19
CA GLY A 122 -0.17 25.91 5.72
C GLY A 122 -1.29 25.90 4.69
N ALA A 123 -1.77 27.08 4.28
CA ALA A 123 -2.91 27.22 3.37
C ALA A 123 -2.77 26.41 2.05
N THR A 124 -1.56 26.35 1.49
CA THR A 124 -1.25 25.58 0.28
C THR A 124 -1.35 24.07 0.49
N ASP A 125 -1.10 23.58 1.70
CA ASP A 125 -1.28 22.16 2.04
C ASP A 125 -2.77 21.84 2.09
N TYR A 126 -3.58 22.66 2.76
CA TYR A 126 -5.04 22.51 2.82
C TYR A 126 -5.68 22.53 1.43
N GLU A 127 -5.28 23.48 0.57
CA GLU A 127 -5.77 23.54 -0.82
C GLU A 127 -5.41 22.29 -1.62
N TRP A 128 -4.18 21.78 -1.46
CA TRP A 128 -3.75 20.57 -2.15
C TRP A 128 -4.54 19.34 -1.69
N PHE A 129 -4.73 19.17 -0.37
CA PHE A 129 -5.49 18.05 0.16
C PHE A 129 -6.95 18.08 -0.26
N GLU A 130 -7.64 19.22 -0.15
CA GLU A 130 -9.04 19.34 -0.60
C GLU A 130 -9.18 19.10 -2.13
N ASN A 131 -8.18 19.48 -2.92
CA ASN A 131 -8.17 19.19 -4.36
C ASN A 131 -8.04 17.68 -4.66
N LYS A 132 -7.19 16.97 -3.93
CA LYS A 132 -6.89 15.55 -4.16
C LYS A 132 -7.87 14.59 -3.47
N TYR A 133 -8.38 15.02 -2.33
CA TYR A 133 -9.27 14.30 -1.43
C TYR A 133 -10.43 15.24 -1.04
N PRO A 134 -11.44 15.43 -1.90
CA PRO A 134 -12.57 16.31 -1.57
C PRO A 134 -13.28 15.86 -0.29
N GLY A 135 -13.41 16.77 0.68
CA GLY A 135 -13.96 16.50 2.01
C GLY A 135 -12.92 16.14 3.07
N TRP A 136 -11.63 16.36 2.77
CA TRP A 136 -10.53 16.23 3.72
C TRP A 136 -10.50 17.39 4.74
#